data_AF-A0A355U5L6-F1
#
_entry.id   AF-A0A355U5L6-F1
#
_cell.length_a   1.000
_cell.length_b   1.000
_cell.length_c   1.000
_cell.angle_alpha   90.00
_cell.angle_beta   90.00
_cell.angle_gamma   90.00
#
_symmetry.space_group_name_H-M   'P 1'
#
loop_
_entity.id
_entity.type
_entity.pdbx_description
1 polymer ?
#
loop_
_entity_poly.entity_id
_entity_poly.type
_entity_poly.pdbx_seq_one_letter_code
_entity_poly.pdbx_strand_id
1 'polypeptide(L)'
;GISFFMAAVGLGAGQNFVSSILSGGYWWILYGALITFIPVCAIGLIARYACKLNFYQICGLISGGTTDPAVLAFTQGAYGTDYPSVNYATVYPLTMFMRVLVAQLLILVAIA
;
A
#
# COMPACT_ATOMS: atom_id res chain seq x y z
N GLY A 1 13.62 -2.76 13.21
CA GLY A 1 12.26 -2.43 13.71
C GLY A 1 11.20 -3.23 13.00
N ILE A 2 10.85 -2.84 11.77
CA ILE A 2 9.73 -3.44 11.01
C ILE A 2 9.89 -4.95 10.76
N SER A 3 11.12 -5.43 10.53
CA SER A 3 11.40 -6.86 10.34
C SER A 3 11.15 -7.68 11.62
N PHE A 4 11.50 -7.15 12.79
CA PHE A 4 11.20 -7.79 14.07
C PHE A 4 9.70 -7.74 14.39
N PHE A 5 9.02 -6.65 14.06
CA PHE A 5 7.57 -6.54 14.18
C PHE A 5 6.86 -7.58 13.31
N MET A 6 7.21 -7.69 12.03
CA MET A 6 6.64 -8.70 11.13
C MET A 6 6.96 -10.13 11.58
N ALA A 7 8.14 -10.39 12.13
CA ALA A 7 8.47 -11.69 12.71
C ALA A 7 7.57 -12.04 13.91
N ALA A 8 7.36 -11.10 14.84
CA ALA A 8 6.48 -11.32 15.99
C ALA A 8 5.01 -11.53 15.59
N VAL A 9 4.49 -10.71 14.68
CA VAL A 9 3.12 -10.84 14.15
C VAL A 9 2.95 -12.16 13.40
N GLY A 10 3.93 -12.54 12.58
CA GLY A 10 3.91 -13.81 11.83
C GLY A 10 3.92 -15.03 12.74
N LEU A 11 4.74 -15.04 13.80
CA LEU A 11 4.75 -16.11 14.80
C LEU A 11 3.42 -16.21 15.55
N GLY A 12 2.80 -15.07 15.90
CA GLY A 12 1.50 -15.03 16.57
C GLY A 12 0.34 -15.54 15.69
N ALA A 13 0.31 -15.14 14.42
CA ALA A 13 -0.72 -15.57 13.47
C ALA A 13 -0.52 -17.02 12.99
N GLY A 14 0.71 -17.55 13.06
CA GLY A 14 1.09 -18.84 12.50
C GLY A 14 0.37 -20.06 13.10
N GLN A 15 0.02 -20.02 14.38
CA GLN A 15 -0.57 -21.18 15.08
C GLN A 15 -1.91 -21.64 14.46
N ASN A 16 -2.72 -20.68 13.98
CA ASN A 16 -4.03 -20.93 13.37
C ASN A 16 -4.03 -20.71 11.85
N PHE A 17 -2.85 -20.50 11.24
CA PHE A 17 -2.78 -20.10 9.83
C PHE A 17 -3.36 -21.16 8.89
N VAL A 18 -2.93 -22.41 9.05
CA VAL A 18 -3.36 -23.52 8.19
C VAL A 18 -4.84 -23.83 8.39
N SER A 19 -5.31 -23.88 9.63
CA SER A 19 -6.73 -24.11 9.94
C SER A 19 -7.63 -22.98 9.40
N SER A 20 -7.18 -21.72 9.47
CA SER A 20 -7.92 -20.56 8.96
C SER A 20 -7.98 -20.53 7.43
N ILE A 21 -6.94 -20.99 6.73
CA ILE A 21 -6.97 -21.10 5.27
C ILE A 21 -7.98 -22.17 4.83
N LEU A 22 -7.92 -23.35 5.47
CA LEU A 22 -8.78 -24.48 5.13
C LEU A 22 -10.27 -24.20 5.45
N SER A 23 -10.57 -23.35 6.43
CA SER A 23 -11.93 -22.95 6.77
C SER A 23 -12.53 -21.86 5.87
N GLY A 24 -11.89 -21.51 4.76
CA GLY A 24 -12.37 -20.51 3.80
C GLY A 24 -11.58 -19.19 3.80
N GLY A 25 -10.51 -19.09 4.60
CA GLY A 25 -9.62 -17.91 4.64
C GLY A 25 -8.95 -17.61 3.30
N TYR A 26 -8.88 -18.57 2.38
CA TYR A 26 -8.35 -18.34 1.03
C TYR A 26 -9.12 -17.26 0.25
N TRP A 27 -10.44 -17.12 0.46
CA TRP A 27 -11.21 -16.04 -0.16
C TRP A 27 -10.77 -14.67 0.34
N TRP A 28 -10.50 -14.55 1.64
CA TRP A 28 -9.99 -13.30 2.23
C TRP A 28 -8.61 -12.94 1.71
N ILE A 29 -7.73 -13.93 1.53
CA ILE A 29 -6.42 -13.73 0.90
C ILE A 29 -6.60 -13.26 -0.54
N LEU A 30 -7.49 -13.88 -1.30
CA LEU A 30 -7.76 -13.51 -2.70
C LEU A 30 -8.31 -12.08 -2.80
N TYR A 31 -9.30 -11.73 -1.97
CA TYR A 31 -9.84 -10.36 -1.95
C TYR A 31 -8.76 -9.35 -1.56
N GLY A 32 -7.97 -9.64 -0.53
CA GLY A 32 -6.84 -8.80 -0.11
C GLY A 32 -5.81 -8.59 -1.23
N ALA A 33 -5.50 -9.65 -1.97
CA ALA A 33 -4.63 -9.58 -3.13
C ALA A 33 -5.24 -8.73 -4.25
N LEU A 34 -6.51 -8.93 -4.59
CA LEU A 34 -7.18 -8.20 -5.66
C LEU A 34 -7.30 -6.70 -5.34
N ILE A 35 -7.72 -6.33 -4.12
CA ILE A 35 -7.84 -4.92 -3.73
C ILE A 35 -6.49 -4.21 -3.63
N THR A 36 -5.38 -4.93 -3.53
CA THR A 36 -4.03 -4.34 -3.51
C THR A 36 -3.45 -4.29 -4.90
N PHE A 37 -3.50 -5.39 -5.63
CA PHE A 37 -2.84 -5.56 -6.91
C PHE A 37 -3.54 -4.76 -8.02
N ILE A 38 -4.87 -4.82 -8.08
CA ILE A 38 -5.63 -4.14 -9.13
C ILE A 38 -5.41 -2.62 -9.08
N PRO A 39 -5.57 -1.92 -7.94
CA PRO A 39 -5.40 -0.47 -7.92
C PRO A 39 -3.95 -0.04 -8.16
N VAL A 40 -2.97 -0.76 -7.61
CA VAL A 40 -1.55 -0.43 -7.81
C VAL A 40 -1.16 -0.61 -9.27
N CYS A 41 -1.56 -1.70 -9.92
CA CYS A 41 -1.32 -1.90 -11.35
C CYS A 41 -2.06 -0.87 -12.20
N ALA A 42 -3.33 -0.59 -11.91
CA ALA A 42 -4.11 0.40 -12.64
C ALA A 42 -3.48 1.80 -12.54
N ILE A 43 -3.11 2.25 -11.34
CA ILE A 43 -2.45 3.54 -11.12
C ILE A 43 -1.08 3.56 -11.82
N GLY A 44 -0.30 2.48 -11.73
CA GLY A 44 0.99 2.37 -12.42
C GLY A 44 0.85 2.51 -13.93
N LEU A 45 -0.13 1.84 -14.53
CA LEU A 45 -0.43 1.92 -15.96
C LEU A 45 -0.92 3.33 -16.34
N ILE A 46 -1.86 3.90 -15.62
CA ILE A 46 -2.39 5.26 -15.89
C ILE A 46 -1.26 6.29 -15.77
N ALA A 47 -0.45 6.21 -14.72
CA ALA A 47 0.68 7.10 -14.49
C ALA A 47 1.70 7.02 -15.63
N ARG A 48 1.93 5.83 -16.19
CA ARG A 48 2.85 5.62 -17.31
C ARG A 48 2.27 6.06 -18.66
N TYR A 49 1.04 5.66 -18.97
CA TYR A 49 0.45 5.83 -20.31
C TYR A 49 -0.29 7.15 -20.49
N ALA A 50 -1.03 7.61 -19.47
CA ALA A 50 -1.79 8.87 -19.54
C ALA A 50 -0.93 10.06 -19.08
N CYS A 51 -0.28 9.93 -17.92
CA CYS A 51 0.48 11.03 -17.32
C CYS A 51 1.96 11.08 -17.77
N LYS A 52 2.43 10.08 -18.53
CA LYS A 52 3.81 9.96 -19.06
C LYS A 52 4.88 10.15 -17.99
N LEU A 53 4.61 9.72 -16.76
CA LEU A 53 5.53 9.89 -15.64
C LEU A 53 6.75 8.99 -15.77
N ASN A 54 7.88 9.47 -15.27
CA ASN A 54 9.09 8.68 -15.17
C ASN A 54 8.95 7.62 -14.09
N PHE A 55 9.70 6.53 -14.22
CA PHE A 55 9.65 5.40 -13.28
C PHE A 55 9.82 5.86 -11.81
N TYR A 56 10.72 6.81 -11.55
CA TYR A 56 10.93 7.39 -10.22
C TYR A 56 9.71 8.11 -9.64
N GLN A 57 9.00 8.86 -10.48
CA GLN A 57 7.78 9.56 -10.08
C GLN A 57 6.67 8.57 -9.78
N ILE A 58 6.55 7.51 -10.59
CA ILE A 58 5.57 6.44 -10.39
C ILE A 58 5.86 5.69 -9.09
N CYS A 59 7.12 5.34 -8.83
CA CYS A 59 7.53 4.69 -7.58
C CYS A 59 7.27 5.55 -6.34
N GLY A 60 7.61 6.84 -6.39
CA GLY A 60 7.32 7.78 -5.30
C GLY A 60 5.82 8.02 -5.11
N LEU A 61 5.06 8.11 -6.20
CA LEU A 61 3.60 8.24 -6.20
C LEU A 61 2.93 7.00 -5.57
N ILE A 62 3.31 5.80 -6.00
CA ILE A 62 2.74 4.56 -5.47
C ILE A 62 3.13 4.38 -4.00
N SER A 63 4.40 4.53 -3.64
CA SER A 63 4.85 4.39 -2.24
C SER A 63 4.20 5.42 -1.31
N GLY A 64 4.05 6.67 -1.74
CA GLY A 64 3.38 7.70 -0.96
C GLY A 64 1.86 7.50 -0.90
N GLY A 65 1.26 7.00 -1.97
CA GLY A 65 -0.16 6.67 -2.03
C GLY A 65 -0.55 5.47 -1.15
N THR A 66 0.25 4.41 -1.20
CA THR A 66 0.07 3.23 -0.34
C THR A 66 0.62 3.45 1.06
N THR A 67 1.31 4.57 1.29
CA THR A 67 1.98 4.93 2.56
C THR A 67 2.93 3.83 3.02
N ASP A 68 3.71 3.31 2.07
CA ASP A 68 4.64 2.22 2.29
C ASP A 68 6.09 2.72 2.24
N PRO A 69 6.73 2.97 3.39
CA PRO A 69 8.12 3.41 3.45
C PRO A 69 9.11 2.31 3.03
N ALA A 70 8.72 1.03 3.04
CA ALA A 70 9.58 -0.05 2.58
C ALA A 70 9.77 0.00 1.06
N VAL A 71 8.70 0.31 0.30
CA VAL A 71 8.79 0.53 -1.15
C VAL A 71 9.65 1.75 -1.46
N LEU A 72 9.50 2.84 -0.68
CA LEU A 72 10.36 4.02 -0.84
C LEU A 72 11.83 3.63 -0.63
N ALA A 73 12.18 3.02 0.50
CA ALA A 73 13.55 2.60 0.81
C ALA A 73 14.13 1.63 -0.25
N PHE A 74 13.31 0.71 -0.77
CA PHE A 74 13.70 -0.17 -1.85
C PHE A 74 14.02 0.60 -3.14
N THR A 75 13.17 1.55 -3.54
CA THR A 75 13.38 2.34 -4.76
C THR A 75 14.58 3.27 -4.66
N GLN A 76 14.81 3.81 -3.47
CA GLN A 76 15.99 4.61 -3.13
C GLN A 76 17.28 3.79 -3.27
N GLY A 77 17.31 2.59 -2.67
CA GLY A 77 18.44 1.69 -2.73
C GLY A 77 18.70 1.09 -4.13
N ALA A 78 17.63 0.81 -4.89
CA ALA A 78 17.74 0.21 -6.23
C ALA A 78 18.37 1.16 -7.26
N TYR A 79 18.19 2.47 -7.12
CA TYR A 79 18.66 3.47 -8.09
C TYR A 79 19.74 4.42 -7.55
N GLY A 80 19.97 4.47 -6.23
CA GLY A 80 21.00 5.30 -5.62
C GLY A 80 20.71 6.80 -5.65
N THR A 81 19.44 7.21 -5.74
CA THR A 81 19.06 8.63 -5.81
C THR A 81 17.82 8.94 -4.96
N ASP A 82 17.84 10.07 -4.25
CA ASP A 82 16.73 10.57 -3.40
C ASP A 82 15.48 11.07 -4.13
N TYR A 83 15.46 11.02 -5.46
CA TYR A 83 14.38 11.58 -6.28
C TYR A 83 12.97 11.02 -5.99
N PRO A 84 12.77 9.71 -5.72
CA PRO A 84 11.46 9.17 -5.31
C PRO A 84 10.88 9.82 -4.04
N SER A 85 11.72 10.28 -3.11
CA SER A 85 11.29 10.87 -1.82
C SER A 85 10.50 12.16 -1.98
N VAL A 86 10.81 12.95 -3.02
CA VAL A 86 10.09 14.20 -3.30
C VAL A 86 8.64 13.90 -3.69
N ASN A 87 8.44 12.92 -4.57
CA ASN A 87 7.10 12.51 -5.01
C ASN A 87 6.33 11.85 -3.86
N TYR A 88 7.00 11.03 -3.05
CA TYR A 88 6.42 10.45 -1.83
C TYR A 88 5.90 11.54 -0.88
N ALA A 89 6.74 12.52 -0.55
CA ALA A 89 6.39 13.59 0.38
C ALA A 89 5.24 14.48 -0.12
N THR A 90 5.07 14.57 -1.44
CA THR A 90 4.00 15.38 -2.04
C THR A 90 2.64 14.71 -1.89
N VAL A 91 2.55 13.40 -2.11
CA VAL A 91 1.26 12.69 -2.10
C VAL A 91 0.88 12.16 -0.73
N TYR A 92 1.85 11.87 0.14
CA TYR A 92 1.63 11.30 1.46
C TYR A 92 0.64 12.11 2.35
N PRO A 93 0.75 13.45 2.47
CA PRO A 93 -0.19 14.23 3.28
C PRO A 93 -1.62 14.17 2.74
N LEU A 94 -1.76 14.22 1.41
CA LEU A 94 -3.07 14.12 0.75
C LEU A 94 -3.70 12.75 1.00
N THR A 95 -2.96 11.66 0.89
CA THR A 95 -3.49 10.32 1.18
C THR A 95 -3.87 10.14 2.64
N MET A 96 -3.07 10.66 3.57
CA MET A 96 -3.41 10.62 5.00
C MET A 96 -4.69 11.40 5.30
N PHE A 97 -4.82 12.61 4.73
CA PHE A 97 -6.03 13.41 4.87
C PHE A 97 -7.26 12.68 4.31
N MET A 98 -7.16 12.14 3.09
CA MET A 98 -8.27 11.42 2.45
C MET A 98 -8.68 10.16 3.23
N ARG A 99 -7.73 9.44 3.83
CA ARG A 99 -8.05 8.29 4.69
C ARG A 99 -8.94 8.69 5.87
N VAL A 100 -8.61 9.80 6.54
CA VAL A 100 -9.40 10.30 7.67
C VAL A 100 -10.78 10.75 7.20
N LEU A 101 -10.85 11.51 6.11
CA LEU A 101 -12.10 12.02 5.55
C LEU A 101 -13.03 10.87 5.12
N VAL A 102 -12.53 9.87 4.40
CA VAL A 102 -13.33 8.71 3.96
C VAL A 102 -13.83 7.92 5.16
N ALA A 103 -13.01 7.72 6.20
CA ALA A 103 -13.45 7.05 7.43
C ALA A 103 -14.59 7.82 8.12
N GLN A 104 -14.50 9.16 8.19
CA GLN A 104 -15.55 10.00 8.75
C GLN A 104 -16.85 9.93 7.92
N LEU A 105 -16.74 9.97 6.59
CA LEU A 105 -17.90 9.82 5.71
C LEU A 105 -18.57 8.45 5.84
N LEU A 106 -17.78 7.37 5.93
CA LEU A 106 -18.31 6.01 6.13
C LEU A 106 -19.08 5.90 7.45
N ILE A 107 -18.55 6.49 8.53
CA ILE A 107 -19.25 6.52 9.82
C ILE A 107 -20.56 7.31 9.72
N LEU A 108 -20.54 8.47 9.07
CA LEU A 108 -21.74 9.29 8.89
C LEU A 108 -22.83 8.53 8.10
N VAL A 109 -22.45 7.89 7.01
CA VAL A 109 -23.39 7.09 6.18
C VAL A 109 -23.88 5.84 6.91
N ALA A 110 -23.07 5.24 7.78
CA ALA A 110 -23.49 4.06 8.54
C ALA A 110 -24.42 4.38 9.73
N ILE A 111 -24.38 5.62 10.24
CA ILE A 111 -25.21 6.08 11.37
C ILE A 111 -26.48 6.83 10.88
N ALA A 112 -26.44 7.41 9.68
CA ALA A 112 -27.60 8.04 9.02
C ALA A 112 -28.59 7.02 8.45
#